data_AF-A0A9X3EZN6-F1
#
_entry.id   AF-A0A9X3EZN6-F1
#
_cell.length_a   1.000
_cell.length_b   1.000
_cell.length_c   1.000
_cell.angle_alpha   90.00
_cell.angle_beta   90.00
_cell.angle_gamma   90.00
#
_symmetry.space_group_name_H-M   'P 1'
#
loop_
_entity.id
_entity.type
_entity.pdbx_description
1 polymer ?
#
loop_
_entity_poly.entity_id
_entity_poly.type
_entity_poly.pdbx_seq_one_letter_code
_entity_poly.pdbx_strand_id
1 'polypeptide(L)'
;MSTITALLGPTNTGKTHRAVTQLLSHRTGVIGLPLRLLAREVYDRLTAEVGEAAVALVTGEEKRVPARPRYWVCTVESMPEGKDVEFLAVDEIQRRATASADMSSRTG
;
A
#
# COMPACT_ATOMS: atom_id res chain seq x y z
N MET A 1 -5.65 20.25 7.57
CA MET A 1 -6.44 19.71 6.45
C MET A 1 -5.67 18.55 5.87
N SER A 2 -6.22 17.33 5.92
CA SER A 2 -5.60 16.16 5.30
C SER A 2 -6.03 16.09 3.84
N THR A 3 -5.08 16.19 2.90
CA THR A 3 -5.37 16.12 1.47
C THR A 3 -5.42 14.66 1.05
N ILE A 4 -6.57 14.20 0.56
CA ILE A 4 -6.73 12.86 -0.01
C ILE A 4 -6.59 12.98 -1.53
N THR A 5 -5.55 12.37 -2.10
CA THR A 5 -5.32 12.31 -3.55
C THR A 5 -5.60 10.89 -4.04
N ALA A 6 -6.69 10.70 -4.78
CA ALA A 6 -7.02 9.41 -5.41
C ALA A 6 -6.53 9.40 -6.86
N LEU A 7 -5.60 8.50 -7.19
CA LEU A 7 -5.03 8.36 -8.53
C LEU A 7 -5.58 7.10 -9.20
N LEU A 8 -6.66 7.26 -9.97
CA LEU A 8 -7.38 6.18 -10.66
C LEU A 8 -6.91 6.06 -12.12
N GLY A 9 -6.72 4.83 -12.60
CA GLY A 9 -6.49 4.56 -14.02
C GLY A 9 -6.44 3.06 -14.31
N PRO A 10 -6.37 2.64 -15.59
CA PRO A 10 -6.35 1.22 -15.97
C PRO A 10 -5.06 0.50 -15.52
N THR A 11 -5.10 -0.83 -15.36
CA THR A 11 -3.93 -1.64 -14.94
C THR A 11 -2.72 -1.41 -15.86
N ASN A 12 -1.49 -1.47 -15.34
CA ASN A 12 -0.23 -1.30 -16.10
C ASN A 12 0.09 0.12 -16.65
N THR A 13 -0.42 1.21 -16.03
CA THR A 13 -0.07 2.60 -16.43
C THR A 13 0.95 3.29 -15.52
N GLY A 14 1.83 2.54 -14.85
CA GLY A 14 2.90 3.13 -14.01
C GLY A 14 2.42 3.85 -12.73
N LYS A 15 1.20 3.57 -12.26
CA LYS A 15 0.63 4.18 -11.04
C LYS A 15 1.46 3.87 -9.80
N THR A 16 1.85 2.61 -9.62
CA THR A 16 2.69 2.17 -8.50
C THR A 16 4.04 2.90 -8.52
N HIS A 17 4.64 3.09 -9.70
CA HIS A 17 5.88 3.87 -9.82
C HIS A 17 5.70 5.32 -9.37
N ARG A 18 4.62 5.99 -9.81
CA ARG A 18 4.30 7.36 -9.37
C ARG A 18 4.04 7.42 -7.86
N ALA A 19 3.31 6.45 -7.31
CA ALA A 19 3.03 6.36 -5.88
C ALA A 19 4.32 6.22 -5.05
N VAL A 20 5.28 5.43 -5.51
CA VAL A 20 6.60 5.31 -4.85
C VAL A 20 7.40 6.62 -4.91
N THR A 21 7.47 7.27 -6.08
CA THR A 21 8.14 8.58 -6.18
C THR A 21 7.50 9.62 -5.26
N GLN A 22 6.18 9.61 -5.17
CA GLN A 22 5.45 10.55 -4.32
C GLN A 22 5.60 10.22 -2.84
N LEU A 23 5.60 8.94 -2.46
CA LEU A 23 5.91 8.47 -1.11
C LEU A 23 7.29 8.97 -0.65
N LEU A 24 8.32 8.85 -1.50
CA LEU A 24 9.69 9.31 -1.21
C LEU A 24 9.81 10.84 -1.11
N SER A 25 8.83 11.60 -1.60
CA SER A 25 8.80 13.06 -1.49
C SER A 25 8.24 13.56 -0.14
N HIS A 26 7.75 12.65 0.71
CA HIS A 26 7.22 12.95 2.04
C HIS A 26 8.13 12.37 3.12
N ARG A 27 8.10 12.89 4.35
CA ARG A 27 8.99 12.41 5.43
C ARG A 27 8.55 11.08 6.01
N THR A 28 7.26 10.79 5.96
CA THR A 28 6.66 9.53 6.43
C THR A 28 5.54 9.09 5.48
N GLY A 29 5.34 7.78 5.36
CA GLY A 29 4.23 7.29 4.56
C GLY A 29 3.97 5.80 4.64
N VAL A 30 2.77 5.41 4.18
CA VAL A 30 2.34 4.01 4.07
C VAL A 30 1.92 3.74 2.62
N ILE A 31 2.31 2.60 2.08
CA ILE A 31 1.80 2.07 0.81
C ILE A 31 1.26 0.66 0.99
N GLY A 32 -0.02 0.47 0.65
CA GLY A 32 -0.71 -0.82 0.62
C GLY A 32 -0.82 -1.35 -0.79
N LEU A 33 -0.42 -2.60 -0.98
CA LEU A 33 -0.32 -3.25 -2.30
C LEU A 33 -1.14 -4.55 -2.31
N PRO A 34 -1.76 -4.92 -3.44
CA PRO A 34 -2.64 -6.09 -3.53
C PRO A 34 -1.91 -7.44 -3.49
N LEU A 35 -0.61 -7.45 -3.80
CA LEU A 35 0.17 -8.67 -3.97
C LEU A 35 1.46 -8.59 -3.18
N ARG A 36 1.80 -9.68 -2.48
CA ARG A 36 3.05 -9.80 -1.74
C ARG A 36 4.28 -9.55 -2.61
N LEU A 37 4.28 -10.06 -3.84
CA LEU A 37 5.42 -9.86 -4.75
C LEU A 37 5.64 -8.37 -5.06
N LEU A 38 4.56 -7.61 -5.27
CA LEU A 38 4.64 -6.16 -5.47
C LEU A 38 5.10 -5.44 -4.19
N ALA A 39 4.61 -5.86 -3.02
CA ALA A 39 5.09 -5.33 -1.74
C ALA A 39 6.60 -5.57 -1.56
N ARG A 40 7.10 -6.72 -2.00
CA ARG A 40 8.54 -7.02 -1.96
C ARG A 40 9.33 -6.15 -2.93
N GLU A 41 8.89 -6.04 -4.18
CA GLU A 41 9.53 -5.19 -5.20
C GLU A 41 9.59 -3.72 -4.75
N VAL A 42 8.50 -3.20 -4.21
CA VAL A 42 8.44 -1.84 -3.68
C VAL A 42 9.35 -1.69 -2.46
N TYR A 43 9.36 -2.66 -1.53
CA TYR A 43 10.27 -2.63 -0.39
C TYR A 43 11.74 -2.58 -0.84
N ASP A 44 12.15 -3.49 -1.72
CA ASP A 44 13.54 -3.55 -2.21
C ASP A 44 13.95 -2.25 -2.91
N ARG A 45 13.02 -1.62 -3.65
CA ARG A 45 13.25 -0.30 -4.24
C ARG A 45 13.41 0.79 -3.18
N LEU A 46 12.54 0.86 -2.18
CA LEU A 46 12.63 1.87 -1.13
C LEU A 46 13.90 1.71 -0.30
N THR A 47 14.27 0.48 0.06
CA THR A 47 15.46 0.23 0.87
C THR A 47 16.74 0.56 0.12
N ALA A 48 16.78 0.37 -1.21
CA ALA A 48 17.88 0.83 -2.05
C ALA A 48 18.07 2.36 -2.01
N GLU A 49 16.98 3.12 -1.91
CA GLU A 49 17.01 4.60 -1.91
C GLU A 49 17.27 5.20 -0.52
N VAL A 50 16.66 4.66 0.54
CA VAL A 50 16.64 5.29 1.87
C VAL A 50 17.20 4.42 3.00
N GLY A 51 17.63 3.20 2.68
CA GLY A 51 18.18 2.22 3.62
C GLY A 51 17.11 1.40 4.35
N GLU A 52 17.44 0.14 4.67
CA GLU A 52 16.54 -0.81 5.34
C GLU A 52 16.03 -0.32 6.70
N ALA A 53 16.84 0.42 7.45
CA ALA A 53 16.44 0.95 8.76
C ALA A 53 15.26 1.94 8.69
N ALA A 54 14.99 2.51 7.52
CA ALA A 54 13.91 3.47 7.30
C ALA A 54 12.61 2.84 6.79
N VAL A 55 12.60 1.56 6.42
CA VAL A 55 11.49 0.93 5.70
C VAL A 55 11.02 -0.33 6.43
N ALA A 56 9.72 -0.41 6.72
CA ALA A 56 9.08 -1.63 7.18
C ALA A 56 8.44 -2.38 6.01
N LEU A 57 8.50 -3.72 6.03
CA LEU A 57 7.71 -4.61 5.18
C LEU A 57 6.75 -5.41 6.05
N VAL A 58 5.45 -5.33 5.79
CA VAL A 58 4.43 -6.08 6.52
C VAL A 58 3.47 -6.77 5.55
N THR A 59 3.49 -8.09 5.56
CA THR A 59 2.61 -8.95 4.76
C THR A 59 2.02 -10.04 5.64
N GLY A 60 1.17 -10.92 5.10
CA GLY A 60 0.63 -12.06 5.84
C GLY A 60 1.71 -13.05 6.29
N GLU A 61 2.77 -13.22 5.50
CA GLU A 61 3.80 -14.24 5.75
C GLU A 61 5.16 -13.66 6.17
N GLU A 62 5.41 -12.38 5.91
CA GLU A 62 6.67 -11.72 6.23
C GLU A 62 6.44 -10.39 6.95
N LYS A 63 7.16 -10.20 8.07
CA LYS A 63 7.15 -8.97 8.86
C LYS A 63 8.58 -8.54 9.20
N ARG A 64 9.04 -7.47 8.57
CA ARG A 64 10.32 -6.79 8.86
C ARG A 64 10.03 -5.38 9.31
N VAL A 65 10.27 -5.09 10.60
CA VAL A 65 9.97 -3.77 11.17
C VAL A 65 11.21 -3.29 11.94
N PRO A 66 11.95 -2.29 11.42
CA PRO A 66 13.06 -1.69 12.16
C PRO A 66 12.54 -0.88 13.36
N ALA A 67 13.44 -0.37 14.21
CA ALA A 67 13.04 0.34 15.43
C ALA A 67 12.26 1.64 15.16
N ARG A 68 12.56 2.34 14.05
CA ARG A 68 11.97 3.65 13.70
C ARG A 68 11.75 3.78 12.18
N PRO A 69 10.84 2.99 11.57
CA PRO A 69 10.55 3.08 10.15
C PRO A 69 9.87 4.41 9.82
N ARG A 70 10.31 5.06 8.74
CA ARG A 70 9.65 6.22 8.14
C ARG A 70 8.59 5.80 7.13
N TYR A 71 8.86 4.71 6.41
CA TYR A 71 7.99 4.19 5.36
C TYR A 71 7.51 2.79 5.69
N TRP A 72 6.25 2.52 5.39
CA TRP A 72 5.63 1.22 5.57
C TRP A 72 5.16 0.69 4.24
N VAL A 73 5.72 -0.44 3.81
CA VAL A 73 5.29 -1.18 2.63
C VAL A 73 4.53 -2.40 3.12
N CYS A 74 3.29 -2.57 2.66
CA CYS A 74 2.44 -3.64 3.16
C CYS A 74 1.48 -4.19 2.11
N THR A 75 0.96 -5.39 2.36
CA THR A 75 -0.28 -5.83 1.69
C THR A 75 -1.47 -5.06 2.28
N VAL A 76 -2.53 -4.85 1.48
CA VAL A 76 -3.71 -4.08 1.92
C VAL A 76 -4.37 -4.70 3.17
N GLU A 77 -4.30 -6.01 3.32
CA GLU A 77 -4.80 -6.77 4.48
C GLU A 77 -3.94 -6.62 5.73
N SER A 78 -2.68 -6.20 5.58
CA SER A 78 -1.70 -6.10 6.66
C SER A 78 -1.27 -4.64 6.91
N MET A 79 -2.05 -3.70 6.40
CA MET A 79 -1.77 -2.27 6.54
C MET A 79 -1.84 -1.85 8.02
N PRO A 80 -0.83 -1.15 8.55
CA PRO A 80 -0.80 -0.77 9.95
C PRO A 80 -1.84 0.31 10.25
N GLU A 81 -2.65 0.07 11.29
CA GLU A 81 -3.62 1.04 11.81
C GLU A 81 -2.95 2.05 12.76
N GLY A 82 -3.57 3.23 12.92
CA GLY A 82 -3.15 4.23 13.90
C GLY A 82 -1.79 4.88 13.62
N LYS A 83 -1.35 4.93 12.35
CA LYS A 83 -0.13 5.63 11.94
C LYS A 83 -0.46 7.03 11.43
N ASP A 84 0.06 8.04 12.11
CA ASP A 84 0.08 9.40 11.59
C ASP A 84 1.20 9.54 10.56
N VAL A 85 0.81 9.66 9.28
CA VAL A 85 1.75 9.77 8.17
C VAL A 85 1.40 10.92 7.24
N GLU A 86 2.42 11.49 6.61
CA GLU A 86 2.26 12.58 5.64
C GLU A 86 1.70 12.08 4.29
N PHE A 87 1.84 10.78 3.98
CA PHE A 87 1.37 10.18 2.74
C PHE A 87 0.80 8.76 2.93
N LEU A 88 -0.35 8.49 2.30
CA LEU A 88 -0.96 7.15 2.23
C LEU A 88 -1.30 6.83 0.78
N ALA A 89 -0.79 5.71 0.28
CA ALA A 89 -1.21 5.12 -0.98
C ALA A 89 -1.82 3.74 -0.75
N VAL A 90 -2.93 3.45 -1.44
CA VAL A 90 -3.55 2.13 -1.50
C VAL A 90 -3.75 1.78 -2.96
N ASP A 91 -3.07 0.74 -3.43
CA ASP A 91 -3.22 0.24 -4.80
C ASP A 91 -4.33 -0.82 -4.87
N GLU A 92 -5.00 -0.92 -6.02
CA GLU A 92 -6.09 -1.87 -6.29
C GLU A 92 -7.30 -1.84 -5.32
N ILE A 93 -7.72 -0.65 -4.86
CA ILE A 93 -8.93 -0.53 -4.02
C ILE A 93 -10.19 -1.13 -4.69
N GLN A 94 -10.25 -1.14 -6.03
CA GLN A 94 -11.34 -1.77 -6.80
C GLN A 94 -11.48 -3.29 -6.60
N ARG A 95 -10.41 -4.02 -6.25
CA ARG A 95 -10.49 -5.48 -6.08
C ARG A 95 -11.13 -5.90 -4.75
N ARG A 96 -11.30 -4.96 -3.80
CA ARG A 96 -12.08 -5.16 -2.57
C ARG A 96 -13.59 -4.96 -2.75
N ALA A 97 -14.06 -4.50 -3.91
CA ALA A 97 -15.49 -4.28 -4.17
C ALA A 97 -16.27 -5.57 -4.49
N THR A 98 -15.62 -6.73 -4.60
CA THR A 98 -16.31 -8.01 -4.78
C THR A 98 -16.54 -8.70 -3.43
N ALA A 99 -17.51 -8.20 -2.68
CA ALA A 99 -18.14 -8.92 -1.57
C ALA A 99 -19.60 -9.21 -1.96
N SER A 100 -19.89 -10.49 -2.26
CA SER A 100 -21.20 -11.15 -2.42
C SER A 100 -22.36 -10.32 -3.00
N ALA A 101 -22.54 -10.37 -4.32
CA ALA A 101 -23.90 -10.37 -4.87
C ALA A 101 -24.47 -11.78 -4.64
N ASP A 102 -25.03 -12.02 -3.45
CA ASP A 102 -25.91 -13.16 -3.22
C ASP A 102 -27.24 -12.87 -3.94
N MET A 103 -27.33 -13.28 -5.21
CA MET A 103 -28.58 -13.33 -5.95
C MET A 103 -29.28 -14.67 -5.63
N SER A 104 -29.72 -14.84 -4.38
CA SER A 104 -30.67 -15.89 -4.02
C SER A 104 -32.09 -15.31 -3.93
N SER A 105 -32.85 -15.60 -4.98
CA SER A 105 -34.32 -15.80 -5.00
C SER A 105 -35.22 -14.82 -4.25
N ARG A 106 -35.81 -13.86 -4.98
CA ARG A 106 -37.21 -13.44 -4.78
C ARG A 106 -37.96 -13.46 -6.11
N THR A 107 -38.32 -14.68 -6.52
CA THR A 107 -39.50 -14.93 -7.35
C THR A 107 -40.12 -16.21 -6.81
N GLY A 108 -41.37 -16.11 -6.33
CA GLY A 108 -42.12 -17.19 -5.69
C GLY A 108 -42.99 -16.63 -4.57
#